data_AF-A0A536EP12-F1
#
_entry.id   AF-A0A536EP12-F1
#
_cell.length_a   1.000
_cell.length_b   1.000
_cell.length_c   1.000
_cell.angle_alpha   90.00
_cell.angle_beta   90.00
_cell.angle_gamma   90.00
#
_symmetry.space_group_name_H-M   'P 1'
#
loop_
_entity.id
_entity.type
_entity.pdbx_description
1 polymer ?
#
loop_
_entity_poly.entity_id
_entity_poly.type
_entity_poly.pdbx_seq_one_letter_code
_entity_poly.pdbx_strand_id
1 'polypeptide(L)'
;MAAGREHLARRMATKLSDKFDGIAWHEAEGRIGGPVLDNDSAAYAVCTLRDTIEAGDHWILIGLVTEGRHVEGVTPMVFTRRAYS
;
A
#
# COMPACT_ATOMS: atom_id res chain seq x y z
N MET A 1 -2.12 5.45 -1.54
CA MET A 1 -3.23 5.80 -0.63
C MET A 1 -3.95 7.04 -1.13
N ALA A 2 -5.22 7.22 -0.77
CA ALA A 2 -6.01 8.41 -1.08
C ALA A 2 -5.52 9.64 -0.29
N ALA A 3 -5.71 10.84 -0.85
CA ALA A 3 -5.44 12.10 -0.18
C ALA A 3 -6.17 12.20 1.17
N GLY A 4 -5.58 12.91 2.14
CA GLY A 4 -6.13 13.05 3.50
C GLY A 4 -5.95 11.84 4.42
N ARG A 5 -5.35 10.73 3.95
CA ARG A 5 -5.10 9.51 4.76
C ARG A 5 -3.73 9.50 5.45
N GLU A 6 -3.27 10.66 5.90
CA GLU A 6 -1.99 10.81 6.61
C GLU A 6 -1.93 9.95 7.88
N HIS A 7 -3.00 9.94 8.68
CA HIS A 7 -3.07 9.15 9.91
C HIS A 7 -2.81 7.66 9.63
N LEU A 8 -3.36 7.14 8.52
CA LEU A 8 -3.17 5.76 8.09
C LEU A 8 -1.73 5.51 7.62
N ALA A 9 -1.13 6.44 6.87
CA ALA A 9 0.30 6.36 6.50
C ALA A 9 1.18 6.22 7.74
N ARG A 10 0.95 7.10 8.73
CA ARG A 10 1.72 7.13 9.97
C ARG A 10 1.54 5.85 10.76
N ARG A 11 0.30 5.34 10.89
CA ARG A 11 0.02 4.06 11.55
C ARG A 11 0.79 2.91 10.88
N MET A 12 0.75 2.82 9.55
CA MET A 12 1.42 1.77 8.79
C MET A 12 2.96 1.83 8.91
N ALA A 13 3.53 3.01 9.16
CA ALA A 13 4.96 3.21 9.38
C ALA A 13 5.44 2.89 10.81
N THR A 14 4.53 2.62 11.76
CA THR A 14 4.90 2.24 13.14
C THR A 14 5.43 0.80 13.24
N LYS A 15 5.85 0.39 14.43
CA LYS A 15 6.21 -1.01 14.75
C LYS A 15 5.04 -1.83 15.35
N LEU A 16 3.81 -1.33 15.28
CA LEU A 16 2.64 -2.06 15.77
C LEU A 16 2.52 -3.42 15.05
N SER A 17 2.11 -4.46 15.78
CA SER A 17 1.83 -5.79 15.23
C SER A 17 0.50 -5.81 14.48
N ASP A 18 -0.54 -5.21 15.08
CA ASP A 18 -1.88 -5.14 14.47
C ASP A 18 -2.12 -3.78 13.80
N LYS A 19 -1.49 -3.61 12.63
CA LYS A 19 -1.61 -2.36 11.88
C LYS A 19 -2.95 -2.18 11.20
N PHE A 20 -3.72 -3.25 11.01
CA PHE A 20 -4.98 -3.26 10.28
C PHE A 20 -6.22 -3.21 11.19
N ASP A 21 -6.07 -3.38 12.51
CA ASP A 21 -7.18 -3.26 13.45
C ASP A 21 -7.96 -1.94 13.27
N GLY A 22 -9.27 -2.07 13.08
CA GLY A 22 -10.20 -0.96 12.83
C GLY A 22 -10.12 -0.34 11.43
N ILE A 23 -9.41 -0.94 10.48
CA ILE A 23 -9.33 -0.48 9.09
C ILE A 23 -10.15 -1.43 8.21
N ALA A 24 -10.97 -0.86 7.31
CA ALA A 24 -11.73 -1.65 6.34
C ALA A 24 -10.81 -2.14 5.22
N TRP A 25 -10.72 -3.47 5.06
CA TRP A 25 -9.92 -4.11 4.03
C TRP A 25 -10.56 -5.44 3.60
N HIS A 26 -10.20 -5.91 2.41
CA HIS A 26 -10.57 -7.22 1.88
C HIS A 26 -9.34 -7.98 1.34
N GLU A 27 -9.47 -9.30 1.18
CA GLU A 27 -8.51 -10.09 0.43
C GLU A 27 -8.58 -9.74 -1.06
N ALA A 28 -7.44 -9.72 -1.73
CA ALA A 28 -7.38 -9.65 -3.19
C ALA A 28 -8.23 -10.76 -3.85
N GLU A 29 -8.76 -10.50 -5.04
CA GLU A 29 -9.63 -11.44 -5.77
C GLU A 29 -8.93 -12.79 -6.00
N GLY A 30 -7.64 -12.73 -6.36
CA GLY A 30 -6.81 -13.93 -6.55
C GLY A 30 -6.42 -14.66 -5.25
N ARG A 31 -6.77 -14.13 -4.06
CA ARG A 31 -6.33 -14.61 -2.73
C ARG A 31 -4.81 -14.81 -2.59
N ILE A 32 -4.06 -14.05 -3.38
CA ILE A 32 -2.60 -13.99 -3.36
C ILE A 32 -2.22 -12.58 -2.91
N GLY A 33 -1.15 -12.46 -2.13
CA GLY A 33 -0.68 -11.18 -1.63
C GLY A 33 -1.27 -10.83 -0.26
N GLY A 34 -1.51 -9.54 -0.03
CA GLY A 34 -1.95 -9.00 1.26
C GLY A 34 -3.27 -8.23 1.19
N PRO A 35 -3.69 -7.63 2.32
CA PRO A 35 -4.91 -6.84 2.43
C PRO A 35 -4.99 -5.68 1.42
N VAL A 36 -6.15 -5.52 0.79
CA VAL A 36 -6.50 -4.36 -0.06
C VAL A 36 -7.40 -3.42 0.74
N LEU A 37 -7.02 -2.14 0.81
CA LEU A 37 -7.78 -1.12 1.57
C LEU A 37 -8.99 -0.62 0.78
N ASP A 38 -10.19 -0.71 1.38
CA ASP A 38 -11.46 -0.42 0.70
C ASP A 38 -11.63 1.04 0.32
N ASN A 39 -11.51 1.92 1.32
CA ASN A 39 -11.90 3.34 1.22
C ASN A 39 -10.72 4.31 1.35
N ASP A 40 -9.52 3.77 1.55
CA ASP A 40 -8.32 4.55 1.86
C ASP A 40 -7.25 4.48 0.75
N SER A 41 -7.53 3.76 -0.34
CA SER A 41 -6.65 3.62 -1.48
C SER A 41 -7.15 4.44 -2.69
N ALA A 42 -6.24 5.10 -3.39
CA ALA A 42 -6.51 5.67 -4.71
C ALA A 42 -6.34 4.61 -5.82
N ALA A 43 -5.52 3.59 -5.55
CA ALA A 43 -5.31 2.41 -6.37
C ALA A 43 -4.65 1.32 -5.50
N TYR A 44 -4.73 0.07 -5.97
CA TYR A 44 -3.96 -1.05 -5.43
C TYR A 44 -3.33 -1.88 -6.56
N ALA A 45 -2.27 -2.61 -6.21
CA ALA A 45 -1.63 -3.60 -7.06
C ALA A 45 -1.29 -4.83 -6.21
N VAL A 46 -1.67 -6.00 -6.70
CA VAL A 46 -1.28 -7.30 -6.15
C VAL A 46 -0.15 -7.82 -7.00
N CYS A 47 0.92 -8.27 -6.34
CA CYS A 47 2.13 -8.69 -7.02
C CYS A 47 2.61 -10.04 -6.48
N THR A 48 3.16 -10.85 -7.39
CA THR A 48 4.04 -11.96 -7.02
C THR A 48 5.48 -11.48 -7.04
N LEU A 49 6.28 -11.82 -6.02
CA LEU A 49 7.71 -11.47 -5.97
C LEU A 49 8.43 -12.14 -7.13
N ARG A 50 9.02 -11.33 -8.02
CA ARG A 50 9.72 -11.78 -9.22
C ARG A 50 11.22 -11.82 -9.01
N ASP A 51 11.78 -10.81 -8.34
CA ASP A 51 13.22 -10.70 -8.10
C ASP A 51 13.51 -9.84 -6.87
N THR A 52 14.72 -9.98 -6.34
CA THR A 52 15.23 -9.22 -5.18
C THR A 52 16.67 -8.79 -5.43
N ILE A 53 16.95 -7.51 -5.25
CA ILE A 53 18.28 -6.94 -5.44
C ILE A 53 18.76 -6.36 -4.11
N GLU A 54 19.96 -6.75 -3.66
CA GLU A 54 20.63 -6.12 -2.53
C GLU A 54 21.07 -4.70 -2.90
N ALA A 55 20.76 -3.73 -2.04
CA ALA A 55 21.04 -2.31 -2.25
C ALA A 55 21.55 -1.65 -0.95
N GLY A 56 22.67 -2.16 -0.44
CA GLY A 56 23.30 -1.65 0.79
C GLY A 56 22.50 -2.06 2.03
N ASP A 57 21.91 -1.08 2.72
CA ASP A 57 21.07 -1.30 3.91
C ASP A 57 19.60 -1.60 3.56
N HIS A 58 19.26 -1.66 2.27
CA HIS A 58 17.92 -1.96 1.76
C HIS A 58 17.91 -3.09 0.74
N TRP A 59 16.71 -3.62 0.51
CA TRP A 59 16.40 -4.51 -0.60
C TRP A 59 15.48 -3.80 -1.58
N ILE A 60 15.75 -3.97 -2.88
CA ILE A 60 14.80 -3.65 -3.93
C ILE A 60 14.02 -4.92 -4.25
N LEU A 61 12.70 -4.86 -4.06
CA LEU A 61 11.78 -5.95 -4.40
C LEU A 61 11.13 -5.66 -5.74
N ILE A 62 11.26 -6.56 -6.71
CA ILE A 62 10.62 -6.45 -8.02
C ILE A 62 9.40 -7.36 -8.02
N GLY A 63 8.21 -6.77 -8.13
CA GLY A 63 6.93 -7.50 -8.18
C GLY A 63 6.36 -7.56 -9.60
N LEU A 64 5.88 -8.73 -10.00
CA LEU A 64 5.04 -8.88 -11.19
C LEU A 64 3.58 -8.60 -10.80
N VAL A 65 2.96 -7.58 -11.37
CA VAL A 65 1.56 -7.24 -11.11
C VAL A 65 0.65 -8.32 -11.71
N THR A 66 -0.21 -8.92 -10.88
CA THR A 66 -1.17 -9.96 -11.27
C THR A 66 -2.63 -9.51 -11.16
N GLU A 67 -2.90 -8.49 -10.35
CA GLU A 67 -4.23 -7.88 -10.18
C GLU A 67 -4.02 -6.40 -9.79
N GLY A 68 -4.94 -5.52 -10.16
CA GLY A 68 -4.91 -4.13 -9.72
C GLY A 68 -6.14 -3.36 -10.17
N ARG A 69 -6.39 -2.24 -9.49
CA ARG A 69 -7.51 -1.33 -9.79
C ARG A 69 -7.15 0.07 -9.34
N HIS A 70 -7.64 1.08 -10.05
CA HIS A 70 -7.69 2.46 -9.59
C HIS A 70 -9.12 2.87 -9.21
N VAL A 71 -9.25 3.84 -8.32
CA VAL A 71 -10.53 4.42 -7.91
C VAL A 71 -10.71 5.76 -8.62
N GLU A 72 -11.70 5.83 -9.49
CA GLU A 72 -12.01 7.05 -10.26
C GLU A 72 -12.35 8.21 -9.32
N GLY A 73 -11.85 9.42 -9.63
CA GLY A 73 -12.12 10.62 -8.84
C GLY A 73 -11.39 10.70 -7.48
N VAL A 74 -10.59 9.71 -7.11
CA VAL A 74 -9.80 9.75 -5.87
C VAL A 74 -8.38 10.24 -6.15
N THR A 75 -8.06 11.43 -5.63
CA THR A 75 -6.71 11.99 -5.70
C THR A 75 -5.75 11.18 -4.82
N PRO A 76 -4.57 10.77 -5.32
CA PRO A 76 -3.56 10.10 -4.52
C PRO A 76 -2.89 11.06 -3.54
N MET A 77 -2.56 10.57 -2.35
CA MET A 77 -1.72 11.30 -1.40
C MET A 77 -0.26 11.30 -1.88
N VAL A 78 0.37 12.46 -1.79
CA VAL A 78 1.78 12.69 -2.09
C VAL A 78 2.54 12.90 -0.78
N PHE A 79 3.75 12.34 -0.70
CA PHE A 79 4.70 12.62 0.39
C PHE A 79 5.93 13.29 -0.18
N THR A 80 6.18 14.53 0.22
CA THR A 80 7.32 15.33 -0.25
C THR A 80 7.84 16.20 0.88
N ARG A 81 9.17 16.33 0.99
CA ARG A 81 9.84 17.14 2.03
C ARG A 81 9.32 16.88 3.45
N ARG A 82 9.02 15.61 3.78
CA ARG A 82 8.47 15.16 5.07
C ARG A 82 7.05 15.65 5.38
N ALA A 83 6.30 16.10 4.37
CA ALA A 83 4.91 16.51 4.49
C ALA A 83 4.00 15.67 3.59
N TYR A 84 2.74 15.50 4.02
CA TYR A 84 1.67 14.86 3.25
C TYR A 84 0.81 15.94 2.58
N SER A 85 0.39 15.69 1.34
CA SER A 85 -0.54 16.52 0.57
C SER A 85 -1.49 15.68 -0.25
#